data_AF-A0A0U5IQD9-F1
#
_entry.id   AF-A0A0U5IQD9-F1
#
_cell.length_a   1.000
_cell.length_b   1.000
_cell.length_c   1.000
_cell.angle_alpha   90.00
_cell.angle_beta   90.00
_cell.angle_gamma   90.00
#
_symmetry.space_group_name_H-M   'P 1'
#
loop_
_entity.id
_entity.type
_entity.pdbx_description
1 polymer ?
#
loop_
_entity_poly.entity_id
_entity_poly.type
_entity_poly.pdbx_seq_one_letter_code
_entity_poly.pdbx_strand_id
1 'polypeptide(L)' 'MRLYLDLCCFNRPYDDQTQTRIRLETEAKILIQEKVKRSECDLVWSLSEVLKVLPPGEALAMLEHWYDN' A
#
# COMPACT_ATOMS: atom_id res chain seq x y z
N MET A 1 -4.02 -16.02 -0.93
CA MET A 1 -4.42 -15.39 -2.21
C MET A 1 -3.54 -14.18 -2.43
N ARG A 2 -2.99 -13.98 -3.63
CA ARG A 2 -2.15 -12.81 -3.93
C ARG A 2 -2.98 -11.63 -4.41
N LEU A 3 -2.78 -10.47 -3.82
CA LEU A 3 -3.43 -9.22 -4.20
C LEU A 3 -2.38 -8.24 -4.70
N TYR A 4 -2.60 -7.69 -5.88
CA TYR A 4 -1.79 -6.58 -6.37
C TYR A 4 -2.38 -5.27 -5.88
N LEU A 5 -1.56 -4.41 -5.27
CA LEU A 5 -1.94 -3.05 -4.91
C LEU A 5 -0.99 -2.07 -5.59
N ASP A 6 -1.58 -1.10 -6.30
CA ASP A 6 -0.82 0.00 -6.89
C ASP A 6 -0.27 0.92 -5.79
N LEU A 7 0.91 1.50 -5.98
CA LEU A 7 1.49 2.40 -4.98
C LEU A 7 0.62 3.63 -4.73
N CYS A 8 -0.10 4.12 -5.74
CA CYS A 8 -0.99 5.27 -5.55
C CYS A 8 -2.13 4.98 -4.55
N CYS A 9 -2.49 3.71 -4.34
CA CYS A 9 -3.50 3.34 -3.34
C CYS A 9 -3.07 3.68 -1.91
N PHE A 10 -1.76 3.78 -1.64
CA PHE A 10 -1.26 4.19 -0.32
C PHE A 10 -1.50 5.68 -0.05
N ASN A 11 -1.71 6.49 -1.09
CA ASN A 11 -1.97 7.92 -0.95
C ASN A 11 -3.45 8.23 -0.67
N ARG A 12 -4.37 7.28 -0.89
CA ARG A 12 -5.82 7.48 -0.72
C ARG A 12 -6.25 8.04 0.63
N PRO A 13 -5.67 7.64 1.77
CA PRO A 13 -6.00 8.26 3.07
C PRO A 13 -5.70 9.76 3.16
N TYR A 14 -4.80 10.28 2.32
CA TYR A 14 -4.35 11.67 2.30
C TYR A 14 -5.04 12.52 1.22
N ASP A 15 -5.75 11.89 0.28
CA ASP A 15 -6.58 12.58 -0.70
C ASP A 15 -7.81 13.24 -0.04
N ASP A 16 -8.54 14.07 -0.79
CA ASP A 16 -9.77 14.73 -0.34
C ASP A 16 -10.90 13.73 0.00
N GLN A 17 -11.08 13.47 1.30
CA GLN A 17 -12.07 12.52 1.81
C GLN A 17 -13.53 12.99 1.69
N THR A 18 -13.79 14.24 1.24
CA THR A 18 -15.17 14.68 0.97
C THR A 18 -15.76 13.95 -0.23
N GLN A 19 -14.92 13.40 -1.11
CA GLN A 19 -15.34 12.58 -2.23
C GLN A 19 -15.64 11.15 -1.77
N THR A 20 -16.90 10.74 -1.92
CA THR A 20 -17.36 9.39 -1.50
C THR A 20 -16.52 8.26 -2.10
N ARG A 21 -16.11 8.40 -3.36
CA ARG A 21 -15.23 7.42 -4.03
C ARG A 21 -13.90 7.26 -3.29
N ILE A 22 -13.24 8.38 -2.97
CA ILE A 22 -11.93 8.37 -2.29
C ILE A 22 -12.07 7.74 -0.91
N ARG A 23 -13.12 8.09 -0.16
CA ARG A 23 -13.38 7.49 1.15
C ARG A 23 -13.56 5.96 1.08
N LEU A 24 -14.32 5.46 0.11
CA LEU A 24 -14.51 4.02 -0.07
C LEU A 24 -13.22 3.31 -0.50
N GLU A 25 -12.43 3.93 -1.39
CA GLU A 25 -11.12 3.40 -1.78
C GLU A 25 -10.14 3.35 -0.58
N THR A 26 -10.14 4.37 0.28
CA THR A 26 -9.38 4.41 1.53
C THR A 26 -9.78 3.27 2.47
N GLU A 27 -11.08 3.09 2.72
CA GLU A 27 -11.61 2.03 3.59
C GLU A 27 -11.24 0.63 3.04
N ALA A 28 -11.39 0.42 1.73
CA ALA A 28 -11.03 -0.84 1.09
C ALA A 28 -9.53 -1.15 1.21
N LYS A 29 -8.67 -0.15 1.00
CA LYS A 29 -7.22 -0.29 1.18
C LYS A 29 -6.86 -0.65 2.62
N ILE A 30 -7.47 -0.01 3.61
CA ILE A 30 -7.23 -0.30 5.04
C ILE A 30 -7.63 -1.75 5.34
N LEU A 31 -8.79 -2.19 4.86
CA LEU A 31 -9.25 -3.57 5.04
C LEU A 31 -8.28 -4.60 4.42
N ILE A 32 -7.77 -4.32 3.21
CA ILE A 32 -6.77 -5.20 2.57
C ILE A 32 -5.50 -5.24 3.41
N GLN A 33 -5.03 -4.09 3.90
CA GLN A 33 -3.83 -4.01 4.72
C GLN A 33 -3.97 -4.84 6.02
N GLU A 34 -5.12 -4.79 6.69
CA GLU A 34 -5.40 -5.63 7.86
C GLU A 34 -5.36 -7.13 7.54
N LYS A 35 -5.91 -7.54 6.39
CA LYS A 35 -5.87 -8.94 5.95
C LYS A 35 -4.44 -9.41 5.65
N VAL A 36 -3.61 -8.54 5.08
CA VAL A 36 -2.20 -8.81 4.84
C VAL A 36 -1.46 -9.00 6.18
N LYS A 37 -1.69 -8.11 7.16
CA LYS A 37 -1.12 -8.24 8.51
C LYS A 37 -1.52 -9.54 9.21
N ARG A 38 -2.75 -10.00 8.99
CA ARG A 38 -3.27 -11.28 9.50
C ARG A 38 -2.80 -12.49 8.69
N SER A 39 -1.94 -12.30 7.68
CA SER A 39 -1.48 -13.34 6.77
C SER A 39 -2.62 -14.09 6.04
N GLU A 40 -3.78 -13.43 5.87
CA GLU A 40 -4.93 -13.99 5.13
C GLU A 40 -4.74 -13.84 3.61
N CYS A 41 -3.94 -12.87 3.18
CA CYS A 41 -3.55 -12.65 1.80
C CYS A 41 -2.10 -12.15 1.70
N ASP A 42 -1.48 -12.45 0.56
CA ASP A 42 -0.14 -11.97 0.24
C ASP A 42 -0.26 -10.70 -0.59
N LEU A 43 0.45 -9.65 -0.19
CA LEU A 43 0.50 -8.41 -0.94
C LEU A 43 1.60 -8.48 -1.99
N VAL A 44 1.27 -8.06 -3.21
CA VAL A 44 2.22 -7.88 -4.31
C VAL A 44 2.10 -6.43 -4.79
N TRP A 45 3.22 -5.80 -5.11
CA TRP A 45 3.27 -4.45 -5.64
C TRP A 45 4.35 -4.34 -6.71
N SER A 46 4.27 -3.32 -7.58
CA SER A 46 5.32 -3.10 -8.58
C SER A 46 6.48 -2.31 -7.98
N LEU A 47 7.66 -2.91 -7.96
CA LEU A 47 8.91 -2.26 -7.57
C LEU A 47 9.27 -1.06 -8.48
N SER A 48 8.74 -1.05 -9.72
CA SER A 48 8.99 0.02 -10.70
C SER A 48 8.62 1.40 -10.18
N GLU A 49 7.58 1.49 -9.36
CA GLU A 49 7.11 2.75 -8.81
C GLU A 49 7.92 3.16 -7.57
N VAL A 50 8.43 2.21 -6.78
CA VAL A 50 9.27 2.50 -5.59
C VAL A 50 10.60 3.10 -6.02
N LEU A 51 11.21 2.53 -7.07
CA LEU A 51 12.49 3.00 -7.62
C LEU A 51 12.42 4.39 -8.27
N LYS A 52 11.21 4.89 -8.59
CA LYS A 52 11.02 6.25 -9.12
C LYS A 52 11.05 7.31 -8.03
N VAL A 53 10.72 6.94 -6.78
CA VAL A 53 10.49 7.90 -5.68
C VAL A 53 11.61 7.84 -4.64
N LEU A 54 12.32 6.71 -4.54
CA LEU A 54 13.41 6.52 -3.56
C LEU A 54 14.68 5.93 -4.21
N PRO A 55 15.88 6.29 -3.72
CA PRO A 55 17.12 5.60 -4.06
C PRO A 55 17.01 4.10 -3.78
N PRO A 56 17.65 3.21 -4.58
CA PRO A 56 17.50 1.75 -4.44
C PRO A 56 17.78 1.19 -3.04
N GLY A 57 18.69 1.80 -2.27
CA GLY A 57 18.99 1.39 -0.90
C GLY A 57 17.91 1.76 0.11
N GLU A 58 17.23 2.89 -0.08
CA GLU A 58 16.16 3.36 0.80
C GLU A 58 14.84 2.64 0.50
N ALA A 59 14.61 2.28 -0.77
CA ALA A 59 13.50 1.44 -1.18
C ALA A 59 13.47 0.10 -0.42
N LEU A 60 14.64 -0.55 -0.25
CA LEU A 60 14.77 -1.80 0.50
C LEU A 60 14.47 -1.63 1.99
N ALA A 61 15.01 -0.58 2.62
CA ALA A 61 14.75 -0.29 4.04
C ALA A 61 13.27 0.01 4.32
N MET A 62 12.60 0.70 3.39
CA MET A 62 11.17 0.96 3.50
C MET A 62 10.33 -0.32 3.40
N LEU A 63 10.74 -1.29 2.58
CA LEU A 63 10.09 -2.59 2.46
C LEU A 63 10.21 -3.43 3.73
N GLU A 64 11.38 -3.40 4.38
CA GLU A 64 11.63 -4.14 5.63
C GLU A 64 10.84 -3.53 6.80
N HIS A 65 10.86 -2.21 6.98
CA HIS A 65 10.10 -1.54 8.05
C HIS A 65 8.58 -1.63 7.90
N TRP A 66 8.07 -1.90 6.70
CA TRP A 66 6.64 -2.04 6.44
C TRP A 66 6.07 -3.40 6.84
N TYR A 67 6.89 -4.45 6.82
CA TYR A 67 6.47 -5.78 7.31
C TYR A 67 6.40 -5.83 8.84
N ASP A 68 7.14 -4.96 9.52
CA ASP A 68 7.28 -4.95 10.97
C ASP A 68 6.30 -4.01 11.72
N ASN A 69 5.47 -3.21 11.02
CA ASN A 69 4.50 -2.27 11.63
C ASN A 69 3.04 -2.50 11.18
#